data_AF-A0A965K8Q7-F1
#
_entry.id   AF-A0A965K8Q7-F1
#
_cell.length_a   1.000
_cell.length_b   1.000
_cell.length_c   1.000
_cell.angle_alpha   90.00
_cell.angle_beta   90.00
_cell.angle_gamma   90.00
#
_symmetry.space_group_name_H-M   'P 1'
#
loop_
_entity.id
_entity.type
_entity.pdbx_description
1 polymer ?
#
loop_
_entity_poly.entity_id
_entity_poly.type
_entity_poly.pdbx_seq_one_letter_code
_entity_poly.pdbx_strand_id
1 'polypeptide(L)'
;NSPLLKALATRARLYATLTRLDLGEKEAETSLASIAEDKTAPDTLRGYAMIILANTALNRGDSINAAKWINLMDKRLLPNHVWTDDKNWLVRSEPSLLNPPPTPSAEKPAVR
;
A
#
# COMPACT_ATOMS: atom_id res chain seq x y z
N ASN A 1 3.08 3.65 28.17
CA ASN A 1 3.63 3.54 26.79
C ASN A 1 3.45 4.88 26.08
N SER A 2 4.52 5.66 25.88
CA SER A 2 4.44 7.02 25.32
C SER A 2 4.06 7.01 23.82
N PRO A 3 3.13 7.87 23.34
CA PRO A 3 2.82 8.02 21.91
C PRO A 3 4.06 8.28 21.04
N LEU A 4 5.02 9.06 21.55
CA LEU A 4 6.27 9.35 20.85
C LEU A 4 7.10 8.08 20.62
N LEU A 5 7.23 7.23 21.65
CA LEU A 5 7.99 5.97 21.53
C LEU A 5 7.37 5.03 20.50
N LYS A 6 6.03 4.98 20.44
CA LYS A 6 5.31 4.18 19.42
C LYS A 6 5.55 4.72 18.01
N ALA A 7 5.51 6.03 17.83
CA ALA A 7 5.77 6.67 16.54
C ALA A 7 7.21 6.40 16.07
N LEU A 8 8.21 6.53 16.96
CA LEU A 8 9.60 6.23 16.65
C LEU A 8 9.82 4.74 16.31
N ALA A 9 9.23 3.83 17.09
CA ALA A 9 9.30 2.40 16.80
C ALA A 9 8.67 2.06 15.44
N THR A 10 7.52 2.67 15.12
CA THR A 10 6.86 2.48 13.82
C THR A 10 7.73 3.00 12.69
N ARG A 11 8.37 4.15 12.85
CA ARG A 11 9.28 4.71 11.87
C ARG A 11 10.49 3.80 11.63
N ALA A 12 11.10 3.27 12.69
CA ALA A 12 12.21 2.32 12.58
C ALA A 12 11.79 1.04 11.85
N ARG A 13 10.61 0.48 12.17
CA ARG A 13 10.06 -0.68 11.46
C ARG A 13 9.80 -0.39 9.99
N LEU A 14 9.25 0.78 9.67
CA LEU A 14 9.02 1.19 8.28
C LEU A 14 10.33 1.20 7.51
N TYR A 15 11.37 1.86 8.01
CA TYR A 15 12.68 1.87 7.34
C TYR A 15 13.27 0.47 7.16
N ALA A 16 13.26 -0.35 8.21
CA ALA A 16 13.76 -1.72 8.13
C ALA A 16 13.00 -2.53 7.07
N THR A 17 11.68 -2.41 7.02
CA THR A 17 10.84 -3.08 6.03
C THR A 17 11.14 -2.61 4.60
N LEU A 18 11.36 -1.32 4.39
CA LEU A 18 11.70 -0.78 3.07
C LEU A 18 13.05 -1.32 2.57
N THR A 19 14.06 -1.41 3.45
CA THR A 19 15.34 -2.04 3.12
C THR A 19 15.17 -3.51 2.72
N ARG A 20 14.35 -4.26 3.46
CA ARG A 20 14.03 -5.66 3.12
C ARG A 20 13.29 -5.79 1.79
N LEU A 21 12.40 -4.84 1.50
CA LEU A 21 11.66 -4.81 0.24
C LEU A 21 12.60 -4.58 -0.94
N ASP A 22 13.55 -3.65 -0.81
CA ASP A 22 14.58 -3.36 -1.81
C ASP A 22 15.50 -4.58 -2.06
N LEU A 23 15.76 -5.37 -1.02
CA LEU A 23 16.48 -6.64 -1.10
C LEU A 23 15.64 -7.81 -1.65
N GLY A 24 14.36 -7.61 -1.95
CA GLY A 24 13.46 -8.65 -2.46
C GLY A 24 13.06 -9.71 -1.44
N GLU A 25 13.11 -9.41 -0.14
CA GLU A 25 12.70 -10.35 0.90
C GLU A 25 11.19 -10.64 0.84
N LYS A 26 10.81 -11.93 0.85
CA LYS A 26 9.43 -12.40 0.65
C LYS A 26 8.42 -11.85 1.67
N GLU A 27 8.87 -11.52 2.88
CA GLU A 27 7.99 -11.06 3.97
C GLU A 27 7.92 -9.53 4.11
N ALA A 28 8.68 -8.79 3.28
CA ALA A 28 8.77 -7.34 3.39
C ALA A 28 7.42 -6.68 3.09
N GLU A 29 6.70 -7.14 2.06
CA GLU A 29 5.38 -6.59 1.73
C GLU A 29 4.34 -6.87 2.82
N THR A 30 4.34 -8.05 3.41
CA THR A 30 3.46 -8.39 4.55
C THR A 30 3.76 -7.49 5.75
N SER A 31 5.04 -7.26 6.03
CA SER A 31 5.47 -6.35 7.09
C SER A 31 5.05 -4.91 6.79
N LEU A 32 5.11 -4.49 5.53
CA LEU A 32 4.72 -3.14 5.12
C LEU A 32 3.20 -2.95 5.19
N ALA A 33 2.44 -3.95 4.77
CA ALA A 33 0.99 -4.01 4.90
C ALA A 33 0.56 -3.90 6.37
N SER A 34 1.28 -4.54 7.29
CA SER A 34 0.99 -4.41 8.73
C SER A 34 1.11 -2.97 9.24
N ILE A 35 2.08 -2.19 8.72
CA ILE A 35 2.27 -0.78 9.07
C ILE A 35 1.16 0.08 8.46
N ALA A 36 0.81 -0.14 7.19
CA ALA A 36 -0.31 0.55 6.55
C ALA A 36 -1.63 0.31 7.31
N GLU A 37 -1.81 -0.91 7.84
CA GLU A 37 -3.05 -1.31 8.49
C GLU A 37 -3.16 -0.87 9.96
N ASP A 38 -2.03 -0.68 10.65
CA ASP A 38 -1.96 -0.29 12.07
C ASP A 38 -2.63 1.06 12.34
N LYS A 39 -3.80 1.04 13.00
CA LYS A 39 -4.58 2.25 13.36
C LYS A 39 -3.92 3.09 14.46
N THR A 40 -2.89 2.56 15.12
CA THR A 40 -2.17 3.25 16.20
C THR A 40 -0.91 3.94 15.69
N ALA A 41 -0.52 3.68 14.44
CA ALA A 41 0.59 4.35 13.78
C ALA A 41 0.18 5.77 13.30
N PRO A 42 1.13 6.72 13.24
CA PRO A 42 0.89 8.02 12.59
C PRO A 42 0.45 7.87 11.14
N ASP A 43 -0.59 8.59 10.74
CA ASP A 43 -1.14 8.53 9.37
C ASP A 43 -0.10 8.83 8.29
N THR A 44 0.89 9.68 8.59
CA THR A 44 2.01 9.93 7.69
C THR A 44 2.83 8.68 7.39
N LEU A 45 3.08 7.82 8.37
CA LEU A 45 3.83 6.59 8.13
C LEU A 45 2.97 5.54 7.41
N ARG A 46 1.68 5.49 7.76
CA ARG A 46 0.71 4.57 7.14
C ARG A 46 0.49 4.88 5.67
N GLY A 47 0.29 6.15 5.33
CA GLY A 47 0.08 6.59 3.96
C GLY A 47 1.30 6.34 3.07
N TYR A 48 2.51 6.52 3.60
CA TYR A 48 3.72 6.16 2.85
C TYR A 48 3.79 4.66 2.56
N ALA A 49 3.51 3.81 3.56
CA ALA A 49 3.45 2.37 3.38
C ALA A 49 2.41 1.98 2.30
N MET A 50 1.23 2.61 2.29
CA MET A 50 0.20 2.37 1.27
C MET A 50 0.67 2.75 -0.14
N ILE A 51 1.36 3.90 -0.31
CA ILE A 51 1.91 4.31 -1.62
C ILE A 51 2.95 3.30 -2.13
N ILE A 52 3.86 2.86 -1.26
CA ILE A 52 4.86 1.88 -1.67
C ILE A 52 4.20 0.56 -2.05
N LEU A 53 3.21 0.09 -1.28
CA LEU A 53 2.46 -1.12 -1.62
C LEU A 53 1.68 -0.99 -2.95
N ALA A 54 1.12 0.18 -3.24
CA ALA A 54 0.44 0.44 -4.50
C ALA A 54 1.42 0.37 -5.69
N ASN A 55 2.56 1.06 -5.58
CA ASN A 55 3.62 1.03 -6.60
C ASN A 55 4.19 -0.38 -6.82
N THR A 56 4.45 -1.10 -5.73
CA THR A 56 4.95 -2.49 -5.80
C THR A 56 3.96 -3.42 -6.50
N ALA A 57 2.66 -3.24 -6.28
CA ALA A 57 1.62 -3.99 -6.99
C ALA A 57 1.57 -3.62 -8.49
N LEU A 58 1.64 -2.33 -8.83
CA LEU A 58 1.68 -1.85 -10.22
C LEU A 58 2.88 -2.39 -10.99
N ASN A 59 4.06 -2.43 -10.37
CA ASN A 59 5.26 -2.99 -10.99
C ASN A 59 5.11 -4.48 -11.36
N ARG A 60 4.15 -5.19 -10.77
CA ARG A 60 3.79 -6.57 -11.12
C ARG A 60 2.59 -6.68 -12.05
N GLY A 61 2.03 -5.56 -12.51
CA GLY A 61 0.79 -5.53 -13.29
C GLY A 61 -0.47 -5.79 -12.45
N ASP A 62 -0.37 -5.79 -11.12
CA ASP A 62 -1.48 -6.08 -10.21
C ASP A 62 -2.27 -4.80 -9.87
N SER A 63 -3.05 -4.34 -10.85
CA SER A 63 -3.86 -3.12 -10.71
C SER A 63 -4.94 -3.23 -9.61
N ILE A 64 -5.40 -4.45 -9.30
CA ILE A 64 -6.43 -4.68 -8.28
C ILE A 64 -5.86 -4.44 -6.89
N ASN A 65 -4.70 -5.03 -6.57
CA ASN A 65 -4.07 -4.78 -5.28
C ASN A 65 -3.54 -3.34 -5.17
N ALA A 66 -3.10 -2.73 -6.28
CA ALA A 66 -2.75 -1.31 -6.26
C ALA A 66 -3.96 -0.43 -5.92
N ALA A 67 -5.10 -0.65 -6.59
CA ALA A 67 -6.34 0.09 -6.32
C ALA A 67 -6.84 -0.12 -4.88
N LYS A 68 -6.66 -1.32 -4.30
CA LYS A 68 -6.97 -1.58 -2.88
C LYS A 68 -6.24 -0.59 -1.96
N TRP A 69 -4.95 -0.36 -2.17
CA TRP A 69 -4.16 0.54 -1.32
C TRP A 69 -4.54 2.02 -1.51
N ILE A 70 -4.82 2.43 -2.74
CA ILE A 70 -5.29 3.80 -3.04
C ILE A 70 -6.66 4.07 -2.40
N ASN A 71 -7.60 3.14 -2.55
CA ASN A 71 -8.90 3.24 -1.89
C ASN A 71 -8.77 3.24 -0.35
N LEU A 72 -7.76 2.56 0.19
CA LEU A 72 -7.49 2.58 1.61
C LEU A 72 -6.97 3.94 2.08
N MET A 73 -6.15 4.61 1.27
CA MET A 73 -5.70 5.98 1.55
C MET A 73 -6.88 6.95 1.61
N ASP A 74 -7.80 6.90 0.66
CA ASP A 74 -8.99 7.76 0.64
C ASP A 74 -9.88 7.58 1.88
N LYS A 75 -9.95 6.36 2.40
CA LYS A 75 -10.75 6.03 3.59
C LYS A 75 -10.08 6.44 4.90
N ARG A 76 -8.76 6.58 4.93
CA ARG A 76 -7.98 6.65 6.18
C ARG A 76 -7.17 7.91 6.36
N LEU A 77 -6.75 8.54 5.27
CA LEU A 77 -5.98 9.77 5.31
C LEU A 77 -6.92 10.97 5.19
N LEU A 78 -6.53 12.09 5.80
CA LEU A 78 -7.27 13.34 5.67
C LEU A 78 -7.22 13.84 4.20
N PRO A 79 -8.25 14.57 3.71
CA PRO A 79 -8.30 15.04 2.33
C PRO A 79 -7.06 15.83 1.86
N ASN A 80 -6.42 16.57 2.77
CA ASN A 80 -5.22 17.38 2.51
C ASN A 80 -3.95 16.77 3.13
N HIS A 81 -3.90 15.45 3.24
CA HIS A 81 -2.75 14.75 3.79
C HIS A 81 -1.51 14.92 2.88
N VAL A 82 -0.31 14.81 3.46
CA VAL A 82 0.98 15.01 2.76
C VAL A 82 1.18 14.11 1.54
N TRP A 83 0.44 13.00 1.46
CA TRP A 83 0.54 11.99 0.41
C TRP A 83 -0.57 12.10 -0.63
N THR A 84 -1.43 13.11 -0.52
CA THR A 84 -2.53 13.33 -1.46
C THR A 84 -2.00 13.59 -2.86
N ASP A 85 -0.91 14.37 -3.00
CA ASP A 85 -0.33 14.69 -4.30
C ASP A 85 0.30 13.48 -4.97
N ASP A 86 1.09 12.67 -4.25
CA ASP A 86 1.65 11.43 -4.75
C ASP A 86 0.56 10.43 -5.17
N LYS A 87 -0.51 10.29 -4.36
CA LYS A 87 -1.67 9.47 -4.71
C LYS A 87 -2.34 9.95 -5.99
N ASN A 88 -2.59 11.26 -6.09
CA ASN A 88 -3.21 11.88 -7.27
C ASN A 88 -2.32 11.79 -8.51
N TRP A 89 -0.99 11.79 -8.34
CA TRP A 89 -0.05 11.53 -9.41
C TRP A 89 -0.15 10.08 -9.87
N LEU A 90 -0.18 9.12 -8.94
CA LEU A 90 -0.28 7.69 -9.25
C LEU A 90 -1.58 7.34 -9.99
N VAL A 91 -2.71 7.91 -9.53
CA VAL A 91 -4.01 7.72 -10.21
C VAL A 91 -4.00 8.34 -11.61
N ARG A 92 -3.27 9.43 -11.83
CA ARG A 92 -3.12 10.05 -13.16
C ARG A 92 -2.22 9.24 -14.07
N SER A 93 -1.15 8.64 -13.56
CA SER A 93 -0.27 7.75 -14.35
C SER A 93 -0.95 6.43 -14.68
N GLU A 94 -1.79 5.92 -13.77
CA GLU A 94 -2.49 4.65 -13.91
C GLU A 94 -4.01 4.81 -13.76
N PRO A 95 -4.72 5.25 -14.82
CA PRO A 95 -6.17 5.46 -14.78
C PRO A 95 -6.97 4.21 -14.44
N SER A 96 -6.40 3.02 -14.67
CA SER A 96 -6.97 1.71 -14.30
C SER A 96 -7.19 1.58 -12.80
N LEU A 97 -6.53 2.38 -11.96
CA LEU A 97 -6.75 2.39 -10.51
C LEU A 97 -8.15 2.88 -10.10
N LEU A 98 -8.80 3.69 -10.95
CA LEU A 98 -10.17 4.15 -10.73
C LEU A 98 -11.20 3.07 -11.06
N ASN A 99 -10.92 2.26 -12.07
CA ASN A 99 -11.77 1.17 -12.56
C ASN A 99 -10.89 -0.05 -12.85
N PRO A 100 -10.48 -0.81 -11.83
CA PRO A 100 -9.59 -1.94 -12.03
C PRO A 100 -10.28 -3.00 -12.90
N PRO A 101 -9.56 -3.61 -13.86
CA PRO A 101 -10.13 -4.65 -14.71
C PRO A 101 -10.61 -5.82 -13.84
N PRO A 102 -11.69 -6.52 -14.24
CA PRO A 102 -12.13 -7.71 -13.53
C PRO A 102 -10.99 -8.74 -13.51
N THR A 103 -10.77 -9.38 -12.37
CA THR A 103 -9.84 -10.51 -12.26
C THR A 103 -10.23 -11.56 -13.30
N PRO A 104 -9.30 -12.10 -14.11
CA PRO A 104 -9.61 -13.27 -14.91
C PRO A 104 -9.96 -14.39 -13.92
N SER A 105 -11.25 -14.74 -13.86
CA SER A 105 -11.73 -15.91 -13.13
C SER A 105 -10.96 -17.10 -13.67
N ALA A 106 -10.31 -17.85 -12.78
CA ALA A 106 -9.77 -19.16 -13.13
C ALA A 106 -10.89 -19.97 -13.77
N GLU A 107 -10.82 -20.13 -15.09
CA GLU A 107 -11.76 -20.89 -15.88
C GLU A 107 -11.70 -22.33 -15.37
N LYS A 108 -12.72 -22.71 -14.60
CA LYS A 108 -12.84 -24.06 -14.07
C LYS A 108 -12.86 -24.99 -15.30
N PRO A 109 -11.92 -25.93 -15.47
CA PRO A 109 -11.89 -26.76 -16.66
C PRO A 109 -13.22 -27.51 -16.77
N ALA A 110 -13.91 -27.32 -17.88
CA ALA A 110 -15.10 -28.07 -18.22
C ALA A 110 -14.73 -29.54 -18.33
N VAL A 111 -15.11 -30.33 -17.33
CA VAL A 111 -15.05 -31.79 -17.40
C VAL A 111 -16.02 -32.22 -18.50
N ARG A 112 -15.48 -32.76 -19.59
CA ARG A 112 -16.23 -33.51 -20.61
C ARG A 112 -16.23 -34.97 -20.24
#